data_AF-A0A7X1F8W1-F1
#
_entry.id   AF-A0A7X1F8W1-F1
#
_cell.length_a   1.000
_cell.length_b   1.000
_cell.length_c   1.000
_cell.angle_alpha   90.00
_cell.angle_beta   90.00
_cell.angle_gamma   90.00
#
_symmetry.space_group_name_H-M   'P 1'
#
loop_
_entity.id
_entity.type
_entity.pdbx_description
1 polymer ?
#
loop_
_entity_poly.entity_id
_entity_poly.type
_entity_poly.pdbx_seq_one_letter_code
_entity_poly.pdbx_strand_id
1 'polypeptide(L)'
;MEAIVGGIGSGRRTTRATTDDCLRIALPDLKRLGVIKRHCMNRRTLTWTRDGQTVAQLALVCDLDCREPYPCIKITGHAHGRQINALVWLDSAPMRFGGERWYALCPHTGKRCTTLVLPPGKVHFASVRGWGVAYGSQREDEVHRAHRAIDRATSRLTALSKYARKPTRERLLTRLVAKQMFVDDELHRLASRIW
;
A
#
# COMPACT_ATOMS: atom_id res chain seq x y z
N MET A 1 -30.88 12.64 12.68
CA MET A 1 -30.09 11.60 13.38
C MET A 1 -29.09 11.07 12.38
N GLU A 2 -27.85 11.55 12.43
CA GLU A 2 -26.79 11.15 11.50
C GLU A 2 -26.31 9.72 11.82
N ALA A 3 -26.38 8.84 10.83
CA ALA A 3 -25.77 7.52 10.91
C ALA A 3 -24.25 7.68 10.83
N ILE A 4 -23.57 7.32 11.91
CA ILE A 4 -22.11 7.24 11.96
C ILE A 4 -21.68 6.11 11.03
N VAL A 5 -21.19 6.45 9.83
CA VAL A 5 -20.60 5.48 8.90
C VAL A 5 -19.31 4.95 9.54
N GLY A 6 -19.40 3.74 10.11
CA GLY A 6 -18.25 3.04 10.68
C GLY A 6 -17.17 2.84 9.62
N GLY A 7 -16.03 3.49 9.80
CA GLY A 7 -14.89 3.39 8.89
C GLY A 7 -14.35 1.97 8.74
N ILE A 8 -13.71 1.73 7.60
CA ILE A 8 -13.04 0.48 7.22
C ILE A 8 -12.12 0.02 8.38
N GLY A 9 -12.36 -1.18 8.93
CA GLY A 9 -11.51 -1.78 9.98
C GLY A 9 -12.13 -1.93 11.39
N SER A 10 -13.45 -2.01 11.51
CA SER A 10 -14.16 -2.23 12.78
C SER A 10 -14.24 -3.70 13.23
N GLY A 11 -13.87 -4.67 12.37
CA GLY A 11 -13.80 -6.09 12.71
C GLY A 11 -12.68 -6.44 13.70
N ARG A 12 -12.87 -7.51 14.50
CA ARG A 12 -11.97 -8.06 15.56
C ARG A 12 -10.54 -7.48 15.52
N ARG A 13 -10.32 -6.35 16.20
CA ARG A 13 -8.98 -5.79 16.36
C ARG A 13 -8.18 -6.71 17.28
N THR A 14 -7.38 -7.58 16.69
CA THR A 14 -6.22 -8.11 17.42
C THR A 14 -5.25 -6.95 17.62
N THR A 15 -4.57 -6.86 18.77
CA THR A 15 -3.63 -5.77 19.11
C THR A 15 -2.43 -5.62 18.16
N ARG A 16 -2.22 -6.56 17.22
CA ARG A 16 -1.16 -6.49 16.21
C ARG A 16 -1.60 -5.73 14.96
N ALA A 17 -0.89 -4.64 14.64
CA ALA A 17 -1.03 -3.89 13.40
C ALA A 17 -1.04 -4.81 12.17
N THR A 18 -1.88 -4.49 11.20
CA THR A 18 -1.87 -5.12 9.88
C THR A 18 -1.02 -4.30 8.93
N THR A 19 -0.71 -4.88 7.76
CA THR A 19 0.11 -4.15 6.79
C THR A 19 -0.63 -2.94 6.21
N ASP A 20 -1.97 -2.91 6.28
CA ASP A 20 -2.81 -1.79 5.83
C ASP A 20 -2.74 -0.61 6.83
N ASP A 21 -2.38 -0.89 8.09
CA ASP A 21 -2.11 0.13 9.10
C ASP A 21 -0.72 0.75 8.97
N CYS A 22 0.19 0.10 8.25
CA CYS A 22 1.58 0.51 8.09
C CYS A 22 1.76 1.50 6.93
N LEU A 23 2.71 2.43 7.07
CA LEU A 23 3.24 3.13 5.90
C LEU A 23 4.02 2.15 5.04
N ARG A 24 3.84 2.23 3.73
CA ARG A 24 4.41 1.29 2.76
C ARG A 24 5.19 2.02 1.69
N ILE A 25 6.40 1.54 1.43
CA ILE A 25 7.24 1.96 0.32
C ILE A 25 7.53 0.73 -0.53
N ALA A 26 6.90 0.66 -1.70
CA ALA A 26 7.07 -0.43 -2.65
C ALA A 26 8.02 0.00 -3.77
N LEU A 27 9.11 -0.76 -3.96
CA LEU A 27 10.10 -0.50 -5.00
C LEU A 27 9.52 -0.54 -6.43
N PRO A 28 8.57 -1.45 -6.76
CA PRO A 28 7.92 -1.42 -8.06
C PRO A 28 7.22 -0.08 -8.35
N ASP A 29 6.61 0.54 -7.34
CA ASP A 29 5.96 1.84 -7.50
C ASP A 29 6.99 2.94 -7.65
N LEU A 30 8.08 2.94 -6.87
CA LEU A 30 9.20 3.87 -7.06
C LEU A 30 9.82 3.77 -8.46
N LYS A 31 9.92 2.55 -9.02
CA LYS A 31 10.38 2.33 -10.40
C LYS A 31 9.40 2.89 -11.43
N ARG A 32 8.10 2.62 -11.28
CA ARG A 32 7.04 3.19 -12.16
C ARG A 32 7.03 4.72 -12.14
N LEU A 33 7.35 5.29 -10.99
CA LEU A 33 7.42 6.71 -10.74
C LEU A 33 8.73 7.36 -11.21
N GLY A 34 9.64 6.59 -11.83
CA GLY A 34 10.91 7.08 -12.36
C GLY A 34 11.96 7.40 -11.30
N VAL A 35 11.70 7.11 -10.02
CA VAL A 35 12.65 7.39 -8.92
C VAL A 35 13.82 6.42 -8.95
N ILE A 36 13.54 5.14 -9.24
CA ILE A 36 14.59 4.11 -9.40
C ILE A 36 15.10 4.12 -10.84
N LYS A 37 16.21 4.82 -11.07
CA LYS A 37 16.93 4.89 -12.35
C LYS A 37 18.44 4.86 -12.09
N ARG A 38 19.16 3.94 -12.74
CA ARG A 38 20.63 3.84 -12.64
C ARG A 38 21.32 5.15 -13.02
N HIS A 39 22.46 5.41 -12.39
CA HIS A 39 23.32 6.57 -12.64
C HIS A 39 22.57 7.89 -12.47
N CYS A 40 21.55 7.91 -11.63
CA CYS A 40 20.78 9.08 -11.30
C CYS A 40 20.55 9.10 -9.80
N MET A 41 20.61 10.30 -9.25
CA MET A 41 20.14 10.58 -7.89
C MET A 41 18.78 11.26 -8.01
N ASN A 42 17.71 10.55 -7.62
CA ASN A 42 16.36 11.08 -7.69
C ASN A 42 15.80 11.30 -6.29
N ARG A 43 15.18 12.46 -6.10
CA ARG A 43 14.46 12.79 -4.88
C ARG A 43 12.96 12.78 -5.12
N ARG A 44 12.20 12.20 -4.20
CA ARG A 44 10.75 12.27 -4.21
C ARG A 44 10.19 12.35 -2.79
N THR A 45 9.20 13.20 -2.59
CA THR A 45 8.44 13.23 -1.34
C THR A 45 7.18 12.37 -1.48
N LEU A 46 6.93 11.52 -0.49
CA LEU A 46 5.71 10.77 -0.33
C LEU A 46 4.95 11.30 0.88
N THR A 47 3.66 11.57 0.71
CA THR A 47 2.77 12.05 1.76
C THR A 47 1.66 11.04 1.93
N TRP A 48 1.39 10.64 3.17
CA TRP A 48 0.30 9.76 3.54
C TRP A 48 -0.72 10.55 4.34
N THR A 49 -1.98 10.43 3.94
CA THR A 49 -3.13 11.03 4.62
C THR A 49 -4.07 9.94 5.12
N ARG A 50 -4.65 10.14 6.30
CA ARG A 50 -5.72 9.31 6.87
C ARG A 50 -6.76 10.24 7.46
N ASP A 51 -8.03 10.04 7.11
CA ASP A 51 -9.15 10.86 7.57
C ASP A 51 -8.94 12.38 7.37
N GLY A 52 -8.35 12.76 6.23
CA GLY A 52 -8.04 14.15 5.89
C GLY A 52 -6.80 14.73 6.59
N GLN A 53 -6.19 14.01 7.53
CA GLN A 53 -4.98 14.45 8.23
C GLN A 53 -3.72 13.79 7.66
N THR A 54 -2.65 14.56 7.50
CA THR A 54 -1.34 14.03 7.10
C THR A 54 -0.73 13.23 8.25
N VAL A 55 -0.67 11.91 8.10
CA VAL A 55 -0.09 11.00 9.09
C VAL A 55 1.42 10.85 8.92
N ALA A 56 1.94 11.07 7.71
CA ALA A 56 3.36 11.01 7.43
C ALA A 56 3.74 11.79 6.17
N GLN A 57 4.95 12.33 6.18
CA GLN A 57 5.58 12.96 5.03
C GLN A 57 7.06 12.60 5.03
N LEU A 58 7.48 11.82 4.04
CA LEU A 58 8.85 11.32 3.92
C LEU A 58 9.45 11.71 2.57
N ALA A 59 10.63 12.29 2.60
CA ALA A 59 11.50 12.47 1.46
C ALA A 59 12.35 11.21 1.26
N LEU A 60 12.31 10.68 0.05
CA LEU A 60 13.13 9.57 -0.41
C LEU A 60 14.16 10.14 -1.37
N VAL A 61 15.43 9.85 -1.13
CA VAL A 61 16.53 10.11 -2.05
C VAL A 61 17.10 8.76 -2.45
N CYS A 62 16.87 8.37 -3.70
CA CYS A 62 17.42 7.15 -4.27
C CYS A 62 18.72 7.50 -5.00
N ASP A 63 19.80 6.81 -4.64
CA ASP A 63 21.09 6.87 -5.31
C ASP A 63 21.42 5.46 -5.83
N LEU A 64 21.54 5.32 -7.14
CA LEU A 64 21.75 4.04 -7.82
C LEU A 64 23.07 4.12 -8.60
N ASP A 65 24.18 4.01 -7.87
CA ASP A 65 25.55 4.11 -8.40
C ASP A 65 25.86 5.50 -8.99
N CYS A 66 25.49 6.56 -8.27
CA CYS A 66 25.72 7.95 -8.68
C CYS A 66 26.73 8.67 -7.79
N ARG A 67 26.54 8.64 -6.46
CA ARG A 67 27.49 9.22 -5.48
C ARG A 67 27.96 8.20 -4.46
N GLU A 68 27.04 7.36 -4.00
CA GLU A 68 27.36 6.28 -3.06
C GLU A 68 27.96 5.07 -3.80
N PRO A 69 28.92 4.35 -3.19
CA PRO A 69 29.54 3.16 -3.79
C PRO A 69 28.58 1.98 -3.90
N TYR A 70 27.46 2.02 -3.16
CA TYR A 70 26.42 1.00 -3.19
C TYR A 70 25.04 1.66 -3.40
N PRO A 71 24.17 1.06 -4.23
CA PRO A 71 22.80 1.53 -4.43
C PRO A 71 22.04 1.65 -3.10
N CYS A 72 21.40 2.78 -2.85
CA CYS A 72 20.66 3.00 -1.61
C CYS A 72 19.47 3.94 -1.74
N ILE A 73 18.61 3.91 -0.73
CA ILE A 73 17.53 4.88 -0.51
C ILE A 73 17.71 5.49 0.87
N LYS A 74 17.89 6.80 0.91
CA LYS A 74 17.83 7.61 2.14
C LYS A 74 16.39 8.07 2.33
N ILE A 75 15.80 7.77 3.47
CA ILE A 75 14.42 8.08 3.83
C ILE A 75 14.45 9.03 5.03
N THR A 76 14.00 10.26 4.85
CA THR A 76 13.99 11.28 5.90
C THR A 76 12.63 11.96 5.99
N GLY A 77 12.21 12.38 7.17
CA GLY A 77 10.97 13.16 7.33
C GLY A 77 10.28 12.85 8.64
N HIS A 78 8.95 12.95 8.66
CA HIS A 78 8.15 12.70 9.84
C HIS A 78 7.05 11.68 9.56
N ALA A 79 6.86 10.74 10.49
CA ALA A 79 5.78 9.77 10.47
C ALA A 79 5.19 9.64 11.88
N HIS A 80 3.87 9.75 12.00
CA HIS A 80 3.15 9.63 13.27
C HIS A 80 3.74 10.51 14.40
N GLY A 81 4.09 11.75 14.07
CA GLY A 81 4.70 12.71 15.02
C GLY A 81 6.15 12.41 15.41
N ARG A 82 6.81 11.43 14.77
CA ARG A 82 8.21 11.09 15.03
C ARG A 82 9.09 11.38 13.82
N GLN A 83 10.31 11.82 14.07
CA GLN A 83 11.31 11.97 13.03
C GLN A 83 11.78 10.60 12.55
N ILE A 84 11.87 10.45 11.24
CA ILE A 84 12.38 9.26 10.57
C ILE A 84 13.66 9.65 9.85
N ASN A 85 14.70 8.85 10.07
CA ASN A 85 15.95 8.89 9.32
C ASN A 85 16.43 7.45 9.13
N ALA A 86 16.35 6.95 7.91
CA ALA A 86 16.72 5.58 7.59
C ALA A 86 17.49 5.50 6.28
N LEU A 87 18.53 4.67 6.27
CA LEU A 87 19.26 4.29 5.06
C LEU A 87 18.93 2.83 4.75
N VAL A 88 18.52 2.56 3.52
CA VAL A 88 18.20 1.21 3.04
C VAL A 88 19.04 0.91 1.81
N TRP A 89 19.84 -0.14 1.88
CA TRP A 89 20.61 -0.62 0.73
C TRP A 89 19.70 -1.29 -0.30
N LEU A 90 20.07 -1.14 -1.56
CA LEU A 90 19.39 -1.71 -2.70
C LEU A 90 20.27 -2.75 -3.39
N ASP A 91 19.61 -3.71 -4.00
CA ASP A 91 20.24 -4.79 -4.73
C ASP A 91 19.46 -5.05 -6.02
N SER A 92 20.16 -5.36 -7.10
CA SER A 92 19.59 -5.57 -8.43
C SER A 92 19.81 -7.01 -8.89
N ALA A 93 18.78 -7.61 -9.49
CA ALA A 93 18.91 -8.89 -10.18
C ALA A 93 18.45 -8.77 -11.64
N PRO A 94 19.18 -9.35 -12.61
CA PRO A 94 18.75 -9.38 -14.01
C PRO A 94 17.46 -10.19 -14.16
N MET A 95 16.62 -9.81 -15.13
CA MET A 95 15.38 -10.51 -15.47
C MET A 95 15.53 -11.28 -16.77
N ARG A 96 14.84 -12.42 -16.88
CA ARG A 96 14.91 -13.34 -18.04
C ARG A 96 14.58 -12.68 -19.37
N PHE A 97 13.66 -11.71 -19.38
CA PHE A 97 13.19 -11.01 -20.58
C PHE A 97 13.81 -9.62 -20.73
N GLY A 98 15.00 -9.42 -20.17
CA GLY A 98 15.70 -8.13 -20.18
C GLY A 98 15.28 -7.20 -19.05
N GLY A 99 16.15 -6.22 -18.80
CA GLY A 99 16.04 -5.31 -17.67
C GLY A 99 16.40 -5.96 -16.33
N GLU A 100 16.16 -5.20 -15.27
CA GLU A 100 16.53 -5.58 -13.92
C GLU A 100 15.41 -5.32 -12.92
N ARG A 101 15.44 -6.11 -11.86
CA ARG A 101 14.56 -5.97 -10.72
C ARG A 101 15.35 -5.50 -9.52
N TRP A 102 14.90 -4.38 -8.96
CA TRP A 102 15.45 -3.81 -7.74
C TRP A 102 14.73 -4.35 -6.51
N TYR A 103 15.53 -4.62 -5.48
CA TYR A 103 15.12 -5.08 -4.16
C TYR A 103 15.73 -4.19 -3.09
N ALA A 104 14.99 -3.95 -2.01
CA ALA A 104 15.54 -3.40 -0.79
C ALA A 104 16.10 -4.52 0.06
N LEU A 105 17.27 -4.32 0.64
CA LEU A 105 17.77 -5.15 1.70
C LEU A 105 17.06 -4.74 2.99
N CYS A 106 16.29 -5.66 3.56
CA CYS A 106 15.55 -5.41 4.79
C CYS A 106 16.54 -5.04 5.91
N PRO A 107 16.43 -3.86 6.55
CA PRO A 107 17.36 -3.47 7.61
C PRO A 107 17.36 -4.42 8.81
N HIS A 108 16.25 -5.10 9.07
CA HIS A 108 16.12 -6.04 10.19
C HIS A 108 16.60 -7.46 9.88
N THR A 109 16.43 -7.93 8.63
CA THR A 109 16.66 -9.35 8.28
C THR A 109 17.76 -9.56 7.25
N GLY A 110 18.27 -8.50 6.62
CA GLY A 110 19.22 -8.53 5.51
C GLY A 110 18.67 -9.11 4.20
N LYS A 111 17.47 -9.71 4.20
CA LYS A 111 16.91 -10.39 3.04
C LYS A 111 16.34 -9.38 2.02
N ARG A 112 16.47 -9.72 0.74
CA ARG A 112 15.83 -8.99 -0.37
C ARG A 112 14.31 -8.93 -0.19
N CYS A 113 13.76 -7.74 -0.31
CA CYS A 113 12.32 -7.49 -0.27
C CYS A 113 11.93 -6.42 -1.29
N THR A 114 10.68 -6.45 -1.76
CA THR A 114 10.17 -5.46 -2.70
C THR A 114 9.42 -4.33 -2.03
N THR A 115 9.07 -4.50 -0.75
CA THR A 115 8.23 -3.58 0.01
C THR A 115 8.79 -3.43 1.42
N LEU A 116 9.03 -2.18 1.81
CA LEU A 116 9.35 -1.78 3.16
C LEU A 116 8.10 -1.26 3.84
N VAL A 117 7.96 -1.59 5.12
CA VAL A 117 6.83 -1.18 5.94
C VAL A 117 7.30 -0.54 7.23
N LEU A 118 6.58 0.50 7.65
CA LEU A 118 6.73 1.15 8.94
C LEU A 118 5.39 1.05 9.70
N PRO A 119 5.29 0.16 10.70
CA PRO A 119 4.13 0.09 11.57
C PRO A 119 3.95 1.37 12.41
N PRO A 120 2.71 1.72 12.78
CA PRO A 120 2.45 2.88 13.64
C PRO A 120 3.19 2.75 14.98
N GLY A 121 3.78 3.85 15.44
CA GLY A 121 4.58 3.89 16.68
C GLY A 121 6.01 3.34 16.56
N LYS A 122 6.43 2.87 15.38
CA LYS A 122 7.83 2.49 15.10
C LYS A 122 8.55 3.61 14.35
N VAL A 123 9.89 3.56 14.33
CA VAL A 123 10.75 4.56 13.67
C VAL A 123 11.66 3.98 12.59
N HIS A 124 11.68 2.65 12.43
CA HIS A 124 12.54 1.96 11.46
C HIS A 124 11.70 1.18 10.43
N PHE A 125 12.10 1.28 9.16
CA PHE A 125 11.53 0.47 8.10
C PHE A 125 12.10 -0.95 8.13
N ALA A 126 11.25 -1.94 7.87
CA ALA A 126 11.68 -3.30 7.59
C ALA A 126 10.75 -3.96 6.59
N SER A 127 11.10 -5.15 6.11
CA SER A 127 10.19 -5.95 5.30
C SER A 127 8.97 -6.39 6.11
N VAL A 128 7.87 -6.73 5.42
CA VAL A 128 6.66 -7.30 6.05
C VAL A 128 6.99 -8.50 6.94
N ARG A 129 7.85 -9.41 6.42
CA ARG A 129 8.34 -10.57 7.16
C ARG A 129 9.22 -10.19 8.35
N GLY A 130 10.03 -9.15 8.22
CA GLY A 130 10.88 -8.64 9.31
C GLY A 130 10.07 -8.12 10.49
N TRP A 131 8.93 -7.49 10.25
CA TRP A 131 8.02 -7.06 11.31
C TRP A 131 7.05 -8.16 11.79
N GLY A 132 6.95 -9.28 11.07
CA GLY A 132 5.94 -10.32 11.36
C GLY A 132 4.50 -9.82 11.22
N VAL A 133 4.28 -8.79 10.39
CA VAL A 133 2.97 -8.16 10.21
C VAL A 133 2.14 -8.97 9.22
N ALA A 134 0.89 -9.26 9.58
CA ALA A 134 -0.04 -9.95 8.70
C ALA A 134 -0.52 -9.02 7.58
N TYR A 135 -0.80 -9.57 6.40
CA TYR A 135 -1.48 -8.81 5.35
C TYR A 135 -2.91 -8.51 5.81
N GLY A 136 -3.41 -7.29 5.58
CA GLY A 136 -4.79 -6.94 5.97
C GLY A 136 -5.83 -7.89 5.34
N SER A 137 -5.57 -8.36 4.12
CA SER A 137 -6.39 -9.38 3.44
C SER A 137 -6.49 -10.73 4.18
N GLN A 138 -5.51 -11.09 5.02
CA GLN A 138 -5.56 -12.32 5.81
C GLN A 138 -6.50 -12.21 7.02
N ARG A 139 -6.91 -10.99 7.38
CA ARG A 139 -7.79 -10.69 8.52
C ARG A 139 -9.07 -9.98 8.09
N GLU A 140 -9.35 -9.97 6.80
CA GLU A 140 -10.47 -9.27 6.21
C GLU A 140 -11.73 -10.15 6.22
N ASP A 141 -12.80 -9.65 6.84
CA ASP A 141 -14.12 -10.27 6.76
C ASP A 141 -14.72 -10.14 5.34
N GLU A 142 -15.85 -10.80 5.13
CA GLU A 142 -16.47 -10.87 3.81
C GLU A 142 -17.00 -9.52 3.33
N VAL A 143 -17.51 -8.69 4.25
CA VAL A 143 -18.03 -7.34 3.97
C VAL A 143 -16.90 -6.41 3.56
N HIS A 144 -15.79 -6.37 4.30
CA HIS A 144 -14.61 -5.59 3.94
C HIS A 144 -14.01 -6.06 2.60
N ARG A 145 -13.95 -7.39 2.36
CA ARG A 145 -13.53 -7.94 1.06
C ARG A 145 -14.43 -7.47 -0.09
N ALA A 146 -15.74 -7.36 0.15
CA ALA A 146 -16.70 -6.86 -0.82
C ALA A 146 -16.50 -5.36 -1.10
N HIS A 147 -16.35 -4.52 -0.07
CA HIS A 147 -16.01 -3.10 -0.24
C HIS A 147 -14.72 -2.91 -1.05
N ARG A 148 -13.64 -3.65 -0.74
CA ARG A 148 -12.40 -3.59 -1.52
C ARG A 148 -12.59 -4.04 -2.97
N ALA A 149 -13.54 -4.94 -3.24
CA ALA A 149 -13.88 -5.34 -4.60
C ALA A 149 -14.65 -4.24 -5.34
N ILE A 150 -15.56 -3.54 -4.66
CA ILE A 150 -16.29 -2.36 -5.18
C ILE A 150 -15.29 -1.26 -5.53
N ASP A 151 -14.37 -0.90 -4.63
CA ASP A 151 -13.38 0.15 -4.89
C ASP A 151 -12.53 -0.17 -6.12
N ARG A 152 -12.03 -1.42 -6.22
CA ARG A 152 -11.23 -1.88 -7.37
C ARG A 152 -12.03 -1.86 -8.67
N ALA A 153 -13.30 -2.23 -8.65
CA ALA A 153 -14.16 -2.18 -9.83
C ALA A 153 -14.42 -0.73 -10.25
N THR A 154 -14.69 0.14 -9.27
CA THR A 154 -14.93 1.57 -9.47
C THR A 154 -13.70 2.27 -10.05
N SER A 155 -12.51 2.10 -9.46
CA SER A 155 -11.27 2.69 -9.99
C SER A 155 -10.94 2.21 -11.41
N ARG A 156 -11.27 0.96 -11.74
CA ARG A 156 -11.08 0.43 -13.11
C ARG A 156 -12.10 1.01 -14.09
N LEU A 157 -13.33 1.22 -13.65
CA LEU A 157 -14.38 1.82 -14.46
C LEU A 157 -14.08 3.30 -14.74
N THR A 158 -13.58 4.04 -13.76
CA THR A 158 -13.18 5.45 -13.91
C THR A 158 -11.93 5.61 -14.77
N ALA A 159 -10.98 4.67 -14.68
CA ALA A 159 -9.79 4.65 -15.54
C ALA A 159 -10.05 4.14 -16.97
N LEU A 160 -11.28 3.70 -17.27
CA LEU A 160 -11.63 3.12 -18.56
C LEU A 160 -11.74 4.23 -19.62
N SER A 161 -11.05 4.06 -20.76
CA SER A 161 -11.19 4.98 -21.89
C SER A 161 -12.62 5.00 -22.44
N LYS A 162 -13.03 6.14 -23.03
CA LYS A 162 -14.28 6.28 -23.78
C LYS A 162 -14.45 5.21 -24.87
N TYR A 163 -13.35 4.76 -25.46
CA TYR A 163 -13.33 3.77 -26.55
C TYR A 163 -13.27 2.32 -26.08
N ALA A 164 -13.33 2.07 -24.76
CA ALA A 164 -13.29 0.72 -24.25
C ALA A 164 -14.52 -0.08 -24.72
N ARG A 165 -14.28 -1.35 -25.07
CA ARG A 165 -15.31 -2.25 -25.59
C ARG A 165 -16.47 -2.38 -24.59
N LYS A 166 -17.70 -2.30 -25.09
CA LYS A 166 -18.94 -2.40 -24.30
C LYS A 166 -18.97 -3.61 -23.34
N PRO A 167 -18.57 -4.84 -23.75
CA PRO A 167 -18.54 -5.99 -22.84
C PRO A 167 -17.58 -5.84 -21.66
N THR A 168 -16.48 -5.10 -21.82
CA THR A 168 -15.53 -4.85 -20.74
C THR A 168 -16.15 -3.95 -19.67
N ARG A 169 -16.87 -2.92 -20.09
CA ARG A 169 -17.59 -2.00 -19.19
C ARG A 169 -18.71 -2.75 -18.45
N GLU A 170 -19.50 -3.55 -19.16
CA GLU A 170 -20.60 -4.34 -18.57
C GLU A 170 -20.08 -5.31 -17.51
N ARG A 171 -19.01 -6.06 -17.78
CA ARG A 171 -18.40 -6.98 -16.80
C ARG A 171 -17.98 -6.27 -15.50
N LEU A 172 -17.43 -5.05 -15.61
CA LEU A 172 -17.04 -4.27 -14.43
C LEU A 172 -18.26 -3.78 -13.66
N LEU A 173 -19.30 -3.28 -14.36
CA LEU A 173 -20.56 -2.85 -13.76
C LEU A 173 -21.29 -4.00 -13.07
N THR A 174 -21.44 -5.16 -13.72
CA THR A 174 -22.06 -6.35 -13.12
C THR A 174 -21.32 -6.76 -11.85
N ARG A 175 -19.98 -6.72 -11.86
CA ARG A 175 -19.17 -7.06 -10.68
C ARG A 175 -19.32 -6.03 -9.55
N LEU A 176 -19.48 -4.75 -9.88
CA LEU A 176 -19.72 -3.68 -8.91
C LEU A 176 -21.09 -3.85 -8.25
N VAL A 177 -22.15 -3.97 -9.06
CA VAL A 177 -23.53 -4.14 -8.57
C VAL A 177 -23.65 -5.39 -7.70
N ALA A 178 -23.12 -6.53 -8.15
CA ALA A 178 -23.18 -7.77 -7.38
C ALA A 178 -22.48 -7.67 -6.00
N LYS A 179 -21.42 -6.86 -5.90
CA LYS A 179 -20.73 -6.65 -4.61
C LYS A 179 -21.42 -5.63 -3.73
N GLN A 180 -22.08 -4.63 -4.32
CA GLN A 180 -22.86 -3.65 -3.59
C GLN A 180 -24.10 -4.30 -2.98
N MET A 181 -24.84 -5.11 -3.76
CA MET A 181 -25.96 -5.91 -3.26
C MET A 181 -25.55 -6.83 -2.11
N PHE A 182 -24.41 -7.53 -2.23
CA PHE A 182 -23.91 -8.38 -1.14
C PHE A 182 -23.66 -7.60 0.15
N VAL A 183 -23.09 -6.38 0.05
CA VAL A 183 -22.86 -5.52 1.22
C VAL A 183 -24.19 -5.08 1.81
N ASP A 184 -25.13 -4.63 0.98
CA ASP A 184 -26.44 -4.16 1.42
C ASP A 184 -27.25 -5.28 2.11
N ASP A 185 -27.24 -6.49 1.56
CA ASP A 185 -27.87 -7.67 2.14
C ASP A 185 -27.29 -8.03 3.51
N GLU A 186 -25.95 -8.00 3.64
CA GLU A 186 -25.28 -8.32 4.89
C GLU A 186 -25.49 -7.24 5.96
N LEU A 187 -25.51 -5.96 5.56
CA LEU A 187 -25.88 -4.85 6.44
C LEU A 187 -27.33 -5.00 6.93
N HIS A 188 -28.25 -5.39 6.06
CA HIS A 188 -29.64 -5.63 6.43
C HIS A 188 -29.77 -6.80 7.41
N ARG A 189 -29.03 -7.90 7.19
CA ARG A 189 -28.95 -9.06 8.11
C ARG A 189 -28.35 -8.70 9.47
N LEU A 190 -27.34 -7.84 9.51
CA LEU A 190 -26.74 -7.39 10.76
C LEU A 190 -27.68 -6.45 11.51
N ALA A 191 -28.36 -5.54 10.81
CA ALA A 191 -29.36 -4.66 11.38
C ALA A 191 -30.53 -5.45 12.00
N SER A 192 -31.01 -6.51 11.33
CA SER A 192 -32.11 -7.34 11.84
C SER A 192 -31.76 -8.23 13.04
N ARG A 193 -30.48 -8.34 13.40
CA ARG A 193 -30.02 -9.07 14.60
C ARG A 193 -29.85 -8.18 15.84
N ILE A 194 -29.96 -6.87 15.67
CA ILE A 194 -29.77 -5.87 16.74
C ILE A 194 -31.13 -5.41 17.31
N TRP A 195 -32.24 -5.83 16.69
CA TRP A 195 -33.62 -5.59 17.12
C TRP A 195 -34.31 -6.90 17.53
#